data_AF-A0A968BTU7-F1
#
_entry.id   AF-A0A968BTU7-F1
#
_cell.length_a   1.000
_cell.length_b   1.000
_cell.length_c   1.000
_cell.angle_alpha   90.00
_cell.angle_beta   90.00
_cell.angle_gamma   90.00
#
_symmetry.space_group_name_H-M   'P 1'
#
loop_
_entity.id
_entity.type
_entity.pdbx_description
1 polymer ?
#
loop_
_entity_poly.entity_id
_entity_poly.type
_entity_poly.pdbx_seq_one_letter_code
_entity_poly.pdbx_strand_id
1 'polypeptide(L)'
;ATKLVPYIKLVERERLRVPTRSEEAYHEFWSSDEVNRLFGELVLDKLAISQITSLLRERPLQTGEIAGILGLSPSEASKHLNTSSEQGVIKYDQVRKRYALAWGGAAGSGAG
;
A
#
# COMPACT_ATOMS: atom_id res chain seq x y z
N ALA A 1 2.28 6.64 -9.44
CA ALA A 1 3.12 5.44 -9.64
C ALA A 1 4.62 5.75 -9.71
N THR A 2 5.07 6.77 -10.47
CA THR A 2 6.49 7.03 -10.78
C THR A 2 7.42 7.20 -9.56
N LYS A 3 6.88 7.64 -8.41
CA LYS A 3 7.66 7.80 -7.17
C LYS A 3 8.11 6.48 -6.53
N LEU A 4 7.47 5.35 -6.83
CA LEU A 4 7.84 4.03 -6.30
C LEU A 4 8.93 3.34 -7.13
N VAL A 5 9.17 3.76 -8.37
CA VAL A 5 10.12 3.11 -9.29
C VAL A 5 11.52 2.98 -8.69
N PRO A 6 12.12 4.01 -8.04
CA PRO A 6 13.43 3.86 -7.43
C PRO A 6 13.46 2.80 -6.31
N TYR A 7 12.42 2.75 -5.49
CA TYR A 7 12.31 1.77 -4.41
C TYR A 7 12.11 0.35 -4.95
N ILE A 8 11.28 0.17 -5.98
CA ILE A 8 11.07 -1.14 -6.62
C ILE A 8 12.38 -1.65 -7.24
N LYS A 9 13.15 -0.78 -7.91
CA LYS A 9 14.48 -1.14 -8.43
C LYS A 9 15.46 -1.55 -7.32
N LEU A 10 15.38 -0.89 -6.16
CA LEU A 10 16.21 -1.25 -5.00
C LEU A 10 15.80 -2.63 -4.45
N VAL A 11 14.50 -2.90 -4.29
CA VAL A 11 13.99 -4.20 -3.84
C VAL A 11 14.38 -5.32 -4.79
N GLU A 12 14.24 -5.10 -6.10
CA GLU A 12 14.65 -6.07 -7.12
C GLU A 12 16.13 -6.44 -6.97
N ARG A 13 17.02 -5.44 -6.87
CA ARG A 13 18.46 -5.67 -6.78
C ARG A 13 18.92 -6.31 -5.47
N GLU A 14 18.33 -5.90 -4.34
CA GLU A 14 18.82 -6.26 -3.00
C GLU A 14 18.10 -7.47 -2.39
N ARG A 15 16.85 -7.74 -2.81
CA ARG A 15 15.98 -8.72 -2.16
C ARG A 15 15.36 -9.74 -3.11
N LEU A 16 15.23 -9.44 -4.40
CA LEU A 16 14.61 -10.34 -5.39
C LEU A 16 15.57 -10.72 -6.52
N ARG A 17 16.87 -10.74 -6.24
CA ARG A 17 17.90 -11.06 -7.23
C ARG A 17 18.03 -12.58 -7.40
N VAL A 18 17.88 -13.06 -8.63
CA VAL A 18 18.08 -14.48 -8.96
C VAL A 18 19.56 -14.87 -8.70
N PRO A 19 19.84 -15.93 -7.93
CA PRO A 19 21.20 -16.31 -7.55
C PRO A 19 22.08 -16.77 -8.72
N THR A 20 21.50 -17.46 -9.71
CA THR A 20 22.21 -18.07 -10.84
C THR A 20 21.54 -17.69 -12.16
N ARG A 21 22.32 -17.65 -13.25
CA ARG A 21 21.85 -17.27 -14.59
C ARG A 21 21.49 -18.52 -15.42
N SER A 22 20.53 -19.31 -14.96
CA SER A 22 19.89 -20.35 -15.79
C SER A 22 18.38 -20.11 -15.85
N GLU A 23 17.75 -20.64 -16.89
CA GLU A 23 16.30 -20.53 -17.09
C GLU A 23 15.55 -21.28 -15.99
N GLU A 24 16.04 -22.46 -15.61
CA GLU A 24 15.47 -23.29 -14.54
C GLU A 24 15.50 -22.56 -13.20
N ALA A 25 16.63 -21.95 -12.85
CA ALA A 25 16.78 -21.20 -11.60
C ALA A 25 15.90 -19.94 -11.58
N TYR A 26 15.68 -19.30 -12.74
CA TYR A 26 14.75 -18.18 -12.85
C TYR A 26 13.32 -18.63 -12.54
N HIS A 27 12.86 -19.72 -13.17
CA HIS A 27 11.52 -20.26 -12.94
C HIS A 27 11.33 -20.72 -11.50
N GLU A 28 12.28 -21.48 -10.93
CA GLU A 28 12.22 -21.95 -9.55
C GLU A 28 12.14 -20.76 -8.56
N PHE A 29 12.98 -19.75 -8.76
CA PHE A 29 13.00 -18.58 -7.89
C PHE A 29 11.67 -17.81 -7.95
N TRP A 30 11.22 -17.39 -9.13
CA TRP A 30 10.02 -16.57 -9.28
C TRP A 30 8.71 -17.32 -9.04
N SER A 31 8.72 -18.65 -9.09
CA SER A 31 7.56 -19.47 -8.73
C SER A 31 7.49 -19.80 -7.24
N SER A 32 8.55 -19.52 -6.48
CA SER A 32 8.61 -19.85 -5.06
C SER A 32 7.65 -19.03 -4.19
N ASP A 33 7.08 -19.68 -3.17
CA ASP A 33 6.21 -19.03 -2.18
C ASP A 33 6.93 -17.93 -1.39
N GLU A 34 8.23 -18.11 -1.13
CA GLU A 34 9.06 -17.11 -0.45
C GLU A 34 9.15 -15.82 -1.27
N VAL A 35 9.43 -15.92 -2.57
CA VAL A 35 9.51 -14.75 -3.46
C VAL A 35 8.16 -14.09 -3.63
N ASN A 36 7.07 -14.87 -3.78
CA ASN A 36 5.71 -14.33 -3.83
C ASN A 36 5.38 -13.54 -2.56
N ARG A 37 5.73 -14.08 -1.39
CA ARG A 37 5.52 -13.39 -0.10
C ARG A 37 6.35 -12.11 -0.01
N LEU A 38 7.64 -12.16 -0.33
CA LEU A 38 8.52 -10.99 -0.29
C LEU A 38 8.05 -9.90 -1.27
N PHE A 39 7.60 -10.28 -2.45
CA PHE A 39 7.04 -9.35 -3.43
C PHE A 39 5.75 -8.70 -2.90
N GLY A 40 4.87 -9.48 -2.27
CA GLY A 40 3.68 -8.96 -1.60
C GLY A 40 4.02 -7.91 -0.53
N GLU A 41 4.90 -8.26 0.40
CA GLU A 41 5.29 -7.41 1.53
C GLU A 41 6.05 -6.15 1.10
N LEU A 42 6.97 -6.28 0.15
CA LEU A 42 7.86 -5.19 -0.25
C LEU A 42 7.26 -4.33 -1.35
N VAL A 43 6.54 -4.89 -2.32
CA VAL A 43 6.05 -4.14 -3.49
C VAL A 43 4.56 -3.86 -3.41
N LEU A 44 3.74 -4.90 -3.27
CA LEU A 44 2.28 -4.75 -3.34
C LEU A 44 1.73 -3.94 -2.16
N ASP A 45 2.18 -4.24 -0.94
CA ASP A 45 1.76 -3.51 0.26
C ASP A 45 2.11 -2.00 0.16
N LYS A 46 3.27 -1.64 -0.41
CA LYS A 46 3.67 -0.24 -0.59
C LYS A 46 2.87 0.46 -1.69
N LEU A 47 2.55 -0.26 -2.77
CA LEU A 47 1.70 0.25 -3.83
C LEU A 47 0.29 0.55 -3.30
N ALA A 48 -0.30 -0.39 -2.55
CA ALA A 48 -1.62 -0.24 -1.96
C ALA A 48 -1.69 0.98 -1.03
N ILE A 49 -0.72 1.15 -0.12
CA ILE A 49 -0.64 2.33 0.76
C ILE A 49 -0.50 3.63 -0.05
N SER A 50 0.33 3.63 -1.11
CA SER A 50 0.47 4.81 -1.98
C SER A 50 -0.83 5.16 -2.72
N GLN A 51 -1.63 4.16 -3.11
CA GLN A 51 -2.92 4.38 -3.78
C GLN A 51 -3.97 4.86 -2.78
N ILE A 52 -4.07 4.22 -1.60
CA ILE A 52 -4.97 4.65 -0.51
C ILE A 52 -4.72 6.11 -0.14
N THR A 53 -3.47 6.48 0.11
CA THR A 53 -3.11 7.86 0.46
C THR A 53 -3.38 8.85 -0.65
N SER A 54 -3.33 8.41 -1.92
CA SER A 54 -3.71 9.25 -3.06
C SER A 54 -5.22 9.51 -3.08
N LEU A 55 -6.04 8.47 -2.88
CA LEU A 55 -7.50 8.60 -2.77
C LEU A 55 -7.90 9.49 -1.59
N LEU A 56 -7.28 9.31 -0.43
CA LEU A 56 -7.57 10.08 0.77
C LEU A 56 -7.10 11.55 0.70
N ARG A 57 -6.23 11.88 -0.26
CA ARG A 57 -5.88 13.28 -0.57
C ARG A 57 -7.04 14.01 -1.24
N GLU A 58 -7.85 13.29 -2.00
CA GLU A 58 -9.01 13.87 -2.71
C GLU A 58 -10.18 14.07 -1.75
N ARG A 59 -10.52 13.05 -0.96
CA ARG A 59 -11.59 13.13 0.05
C ARG A 59 -11.49 12.02 1.10
N PRO A 60 -12.12 12.18 2.28
CA PRO A 60 -12.26 11.09 3.24
C PRO A 60 -13.15 9.94 2.73
N LEU A 61 -12.70 8.70 2.91
CA LEU A 61 -13.34 7.48 2.39
C LEU A 61 -13.58 6.41 3.46
N GLN A 62 -14.61 5.60 3.28
CA GLN A 62 -14.83 4.38 4.06
C GLN A 62 -14.02 3.21 3.50
N THR A 63 -13.77 2.18 4.33
CA THR A 63 -13.06 0.95 3.91
C THR A 63 -13.66 0.32 2.66
N GLY A 64 -15.00 0.23 2.58
CA GLY A 64 -15.69 -0.36 1.43
C GLY A 64 -15.52 0.44 0.14
N GLU A 65 -15.48 1.78 0.21
CA GLU A 65 -15.20 2.64 -0.94
C GLU A 65 -13.77 2.41 -1.44
N ILE A 66 -12.80 2.34 -0.53
CA ILE A 66 -11.39 2.10 -0.86
C ILE A 66 -11.21 0.72 -1.49
N ALA A 67 -11.80 -0.32 -0.89
CA ALA A 67 -11.77 -1.68 -1.39
C ALA A 67 -12.33 -1.76 -2.82
N GLY A 68 -13.51 -1.17 -3.04
CA GLY A 68 -14.15 -1.15 -4.36
C GLY A 68 -13.35 -0.39 -5.42
N ILE A 69 -12.79 0.78 -5.09
CA ILE A 69 -12.00 1.58 -6.05
C ILE A 69 -10.69 0.88 -6.42
N LEU A 70 -10.03 0.24 -5.46
CA LEU A 70 -8.72 -0.38 -5.66
C LEU A 70 -8.79 -1.86 -6.07
N GLY A 71 -9.98 -2.46 -6.11
CA GLY A 71 -10.15 -3.89 -6.38
C GLY A 71 -9.55 -4.79 -5.29
N LEU A 72 -9.41 -4.27 -4.06
CA LEU A 72 -8.93 -5.03 -2.91
C LEU A 72 -10.09 -5.74 -2.23
N SER A 73 -9.83 -6.87 -1.57
CA SER A 73 -10.78 -7.41 -0.62
C SER A 73 -10.96 -6.45 0.58
N PRO A 74 -12.11 -6.49 1.28
CA PRO A 74 -12.30 -5.70 2.50
C PRO A 74 -11.24 -5.97 3.57
N SER A 75 -10.72 -7.20 3.64
CA SER A 75 -9.68 -7.59 4.59
C SER A 75 -8.33 -6.95 4.25
N GLU A 76 -7.92 -6.99 2.98
CA GLU A 76 -6.68 -6.34 2.51
C GLU A 76 -6.73 -4.83 2.71
N ALA A 77 -7.85 -4.19 2.32
CA ALA A 77 -8.04 -2.76 2.57
C ALA A 77 -7.93 -2.44 4.06
N SER A 78 -8.59 -3.23 4.93
CA SER A 78 -8.53 -3.05 6.38
C SER A 78 -7.11 -3.21 6.94
N LYS A 79 -6.36 -4.23 6.49
CA LYS A 79 -4.95 -4.44 6.85
C LYS A 79 -4.14 -3.17 6.60
N HIS A 80 -4.20 -2.63 5.37
CA HIS A 80 -3.43 -1.43 5.02
C HIS A 80 -3.87 -0.18 5.77
N LEU A 81 -5.18 -0.01 5.99
CA LEU A 81 -5.73 1.13 6.71
C LEU A 81 -5.32 1.12 8.18
N ASN A 82 -5.35 -0.04 8.84
CA ASN A 82 -4.92 -0.17 10.22
C ASN A 82 -3.42 0.14 10.37
N THR A 83 -2.57 -0.51 9.57
CA THR A 83 -1.13 -0.25 9.59
C THR A 83 -0.79 1.21 9.26
N SER A 84 -1.50 1.83 8.31
CA SER A 84 -1.28 3.25 7.98
C SER A 84 -1.75 4.20 9.09
N SER A 85 -2.80 3.83 9.82
CA SER A 85 -3.30 4.60 10.97
C SER A 85 -2.34 4.52 12.14
N GLU A 86 -1.83 3.32 12.45
CA GLU A 86 -0.79 3.09 13.47
C GLU A 86 0.49 3.88 13.17
N GLN A 87 0.86 4.00 11.90
CA GLN A 87 2.02 4.79 11.45
C GLN A 87 1.75 6.30 11.37
N GLY A 88 0.53 6.75 11.69
CA GLY A 88 0.15 8.18 11.66
C GLY A 88 0.09 8.79 10.25
N VAL A 89 -0.02 7.97 9.21
CA VAL A 89 -0.16 8.41 7.81
C VAL A 89 -1.60 8.88 7.54
N ILE A 90 -2.56 8.17 8.12
CA ILE A 90 -3.99 8.45 8.00
C ILE A 90 -4.62 8.47 9.39
N LYS A 91 -5.82 9.06 9.49
CA LYS A 91 -6.63 9.09 10.71
C LYS A 91 -8.03 8.56 10.42
N TYR A 92 -8.62 7.90 11.41
CA TYR A 92 -10.01 7.45 11.34
C TYR A 92 -10.93 8.36 12.14
N ASP A 93 -11.96 8.90 11.49
CA ASP A 93 -13.06 9.63 12.12
C ASP A 93 -14.13 8.63 12.55
N GLN A 94 -14.26 8.42 13.86
CA GLN A 94 -15.23 7.49 14.47
C GLN A 94 -16.68 7.93 14.24
N VAL A 95 -16.96 9.23 14.16
CA VAL A 95 -18.31 9.76 14.00
C VAL A 95 -18.78 9.56 12.56
N ARG A 96 -17.91 9.92 11.59
CA ARG A 96 -18.23 9.81 10.16
C ARG A 96 -17.92 8.44 9.57
N LYS A 97 -17.25 7.58 10.32
CA LYS A 97 -16.75 6.25 9.92
C LYS A 97 -15.88 6.30 8.65
N ARG A 98 -15.00 7.29 8.56
CA ARG A 98 -14.18 7.57 7.38
C ARG A 98 -12.72 7.76 7.74
N TYR A 99 -11.84 7.34 6.85
CA TYR A 99 -10.41 7.65 6.91
C TYR A 99 -10.12 8.95 6.18
N ALA A 100 -9.15 9.71 6.68
CA ALA A 100 -8.61 10.91 6.04
C ALA A 100 -7.08 10.93 6.19
N LEU A 101 -6.38 11.69 5.34
CA LEU A 101 -4.96 11.95 5.58
C LEU A 101 -4.76 12.59 6.95
N ALA A 102 -3.76 12.14 7.69
CA ALA A 102 -3.48 12.69 9.01
C ALA A 102 -2.98 14.14 8.91
N TRP A 103 -2.28 14.50 7.83
CA TRP A 103 -1.71 15.82 7.58
C TRP A 103 -1.93 16.23 6.11
N GLY A 104 -2.65 17.33 5.89
CA GLY A 104 -2.81 18.00 4.60
C GLY A 104 -3.74 17.32 3.57
N GLY A 105 -5.04 17.64 3.62
CA GLY A 105 -6.02 17.31 2.57
C GLY A 105 -7.41 17.86 2.85
N ALA A 106 -7.62 19.14 2.49
CA ALA A 106 -8.88 19.91 2.42
C ALA A 106 -9.85 19.86 3.62
N ALA A 107 -9.52 20.61 4.69
CA ALA A 107 -10.34 21.70 5.23
C ALA A 107 -9.73 22.17 6.56
N GLY A 108 -9.13 23.35 6.55
CA GLY A 108 -9.23 24.21 7.72
C GLY A 108 -10.70 24.59 7.89
N SER A 109 -11.34 24.09 8.93
CA SER A 109 -12.46 24.75 9.61
C SER A 109 -12.68 24.03 10.94
N GLY A 110 -12.36 24.70 12.03
CA GLY A 110 -12.53 24.16 13.38
C GLY A 110 -11.37 24.49 14.33
N ALA A 111 -10.79 25.68 14.21
CA ALA A 111 -10.37 26.38 15.42
C ALA A 111 -11.62 27.08 15.95
N GLY A 112 -12.20 26.49 16.98
CA GLY A 112 -13.20 27.06 17.87
C GLY A 112 -12.82 26.61 19.27
#